data_AF-E9IXG7-F1
#
_entry.id   AF-E9IXG7-F1
#
_cell.length_a   1.000
_cell.length_b   1.000
_cell.length_c   1.000
_cell.angle_alpha   90.00
_cell.angle_beta   90.00
_cell.angle_gamma   90.00
#
_symmetry.space_group_name_H-M   'P 1'
#
loop_
_entity.id
_entity.type
_entity.pdbx_description
1 polymer ?
#
loop_
_entity_poly.entity_id
_entity_poly.type
_entity_poly.pdbx_seq_one_letter_code
_entity_poly.pdbx_strand_id
1 'polypeptide(L)'
;TLFCSIFVIISSSLWPDLTNIILSTNESRPRRLQFSTEYFIDQEKYYYILLFHINATFCIALTVLTATGSMLNACLHHTCGMFSIA
;
A
#
# COMPACT_ATOMS: atom_id res chain seq x y z
N THR A 1 -7.85 11.36 4.91
CA THR A 1 -8.08 9.90 5.02
C THR A 1 -7.02 9.10 4.30
N LEU A 2 -6.80 9.27 2.98
CA LEU A 2 -5.76 8.58 2.19
C LEU A 2 -4.35 8.57 2.81
N PHE A 3 -3.83 9.75 3.21
CA PHE A 3 -2.52 9.85 3.85
C PHE A 3 -2.44 9.06 5.17
N CYS A 4 -3.49 9.09 5.98
CA CYS A 4 -3.57 8.30 7.21
C CYS A 4 -3.62 6.80 6.91
N SER A 5 -4.39 6.38 5.89
CA SER A 5 -4.48 5.00 5.45
C SER A 5 -3.12 4.46 4.99
N ILE A 6 -2.40 5.23 4.17
CA ILE A 6 -1.06 4.89 3.69
C ILE A 6 -0.08 4.77 4.86
N PHE A 7 -0.11 5.73 5.80
CA PHE A 7 0.74 5.71 6.98
C PHE A 7 0.50 4.46 7.82
N VAL A 8 -0.76 4.08 8.07
CA VAL A 8 -1.11 2.86 8.82
C VAL A 8 -0.62 1.60 8.11
N ILE A 9 -0.76 1.51 6.78
CA ILE A 9 -0.29 0.35 6.00
C ILE A 9 1.22 0.20 6.11
N ILE A 10 1.98 1.26 5.86
CA ILE A 10 3.45 1.26 5.97
C ILE A 10 3.88 0.88 7.40
N SER A 11 3.24 1.46 8.41
CA SER A 11 3.50 1.16 9.82
C SER A 11 3.25 -0.32 10.14
N SER A 12 2.13 -0.88 9.68
CA SER A 12 1.76 -2.28 9.92
C SER A 12 2.70 -3.28 9.25
N SER A 13 3.23 -2.95 8.06
CA SER A 13 4.22 -3.77 7.36
C SER A 13 5.59 -3.77 8.04
N LEU A 14 5.99 -2.66 8.67
CA LEU A 14 7.26 -2.57 9.41
C LEU A 14 7.17 -3.06 10.86
N TRP A 15 5.98 -3.05 11.46
CA TRP A 15 5.75 -3.43 12.86
C TRP A 15 6.37 -4.77 13.26
N PRO A 16 6.15 -5.89 12.53
CA PRO A 16 6.71 -7.19 12.92
C PRO A 16 8.25 -7.19 12.96
N ASP A 17 8.91 -6.44 12.07
CA ASP A 17 10.36 -6.31 12.05
C ASP A 17 10.89 -5.51 13.23
N LEU A 18 10.23 -4.40 13.55
CA LEU A 18 10.63 -3.53 14.66
C LEU A 18 10.48 -4.26 15.99
N THR A 19 9.39 -5.02 16.17
CA THR A 19 9.19 -5.86 17.36
C THR A 19 10.23 -6.98 17.48
N ASN A 20 10.71 -7.54 16.36
CA ASN A 20 11.76 -8.56 16.40
C ASN A 20 13.11 -8.00 16.88
N ILE A 21 13.47 -6.78 16.45
CA ILE A 21 14.71 -6.11 16.89
C ILE A 21 14.64 -5.75 18.38
N ILE A 22 13.51 -5.22 18.84
CA ILE A 22 13.33 -4.80 20.24
C ILE A 22 13.29 -6.02 21.17
N LEU A 23 12.66 -7.13 20.76
CA LEU A 23 12.50 -8.31 21.61
C LEU A 23 13.75 -9.19 21.69
N SER A 24 14.81 -8.92 20.89
CA SER A 24 16.07 -9.70 20.90
C SER A 24 15.84 -11.22 20.82
N THR A 25 14.78 -11.66 20.13
CA THR A 25 14.49 -13.08 20.00
C THR A 25 15.44 -13.69 18.97
N ASN A 26 16.45 -14.42 19.46
CA ASN A 26 17.49 -15.11 18.70
C ASN A 26 16.98 -16.33 17.90
N GLU A 27 15.71 -16.33 17.50
CA GLU A 27 15.12 -17.43 16.74
C GLU A 27 15.03 -17.02 15.29
N SER A 28 15.71 -17.78 14.43
CA SER A 28 15.61 -17.78 12.98
C SER A 28 14.19 -18.13 12.54
N ARG A 29 13.23 -17.23 12.77
CA ARG A 29 11.86 -17.38 12.29
C ARG A 29 11.82 -17.01 10.81
N PRO A 30 11.24 -17.85 9.94
CA PRO A 30 11.18 -17.56 8.52
C PRO A 30 10.40 -16.27 8.31
N ARG A 31 11.07 -15.30 7.69
CA ARG A 31 10.57 -13.95 7.39
C ARG A 31 9.48 -14.06 6.33
N ARG A 32 8.25 -14.33 6.75
CA ARG A 32 7.10 -14.49 5.85
C ARG A 32 6.60 -13.13 5.40
N LEU A 33 6.81 -12.80 4.12
CA LEU A 33 6.12 -11.70 3.45
C LEU A 33 4.61 -11.89 3.55
N GLN A 34 3.90 -10.79 3.78
CA GLN A 34 2.43 -10.74 3.78
C GLN A 34 1.81 -11.12 2.42
N PHE A 35 2.63 -11.12 1.36
CA PHE A 35 2.29 -11.62 0.02
C PHE A 35 3.27 -12.72 -0.37
N SER A 36 2.81 -13.97 -0.36
CA SER A 36 3.57 -15.12 -0.88
C SER A 36 3.51 -15.11 -2.41
N THR A 37 4.22 -14.18 -3.05
CA THR A 37 4.49 -14.27 -4.48
C THR A 37 5.76 -15.08 -4.66
N GLU A 38 5.70 -16.23 -5.34
CA GLU A 38 6.88 -17.02 -5.73
C GLU A 38 7.75 -16.18 -6.67
N TYR A 39 8.64 -15.39 -6.09
CA TYR A 39 9.75 -14.78 -6.81
C TYR A 39 10.87 -15.83 -6.83
N PHE A 40 11.36 -16.16 -8.01
CA PHE A 40 12.52 -17.04 -8.25
C PHE A 40 13.87 -16.46 -7.72
N ILE A 41 13.81 -15.52 -6.76
CA ILE A 41 14.94 -14.77 -6.21
C ILE A 41 14.88 -14.92 -4.69
N ASP A 42 16.02 -15.12 -4.03
CA ASP A 42 16.15 -15.25 -2.57
C ASP A 42 15.38 -14.15 -1.82
N GLN A 43 14.20 -14.52 -1.29
CA GLN A 43 13.31 -13.57 -0.62
C GLN A 43 13.93 -13.01 0.67
N GLU A 44 14.82 -13.75 1.33
CA GLU A 44 15.54 -13.27 2.50
C GLU A 44 16.54 -12.16 2.16
N LYS A 45 17.23 -12.26 1.02
CA LYS A 45 18.25 -11.27 0.61
C LYS A 45 17.64 -9.95 0.16
N TYR A 46 16.45 -10.00 -0.45
CA TYR A 46 15.80 -8.82 -1.05
C TYR A 46 14.51 -8.38 -0.36
N TYR A 47 14.24 -8.90 0.85
CA TYR A 47 12.99 -8.65 1.57
C TYR A 47 12.63 -7.16 1.67
N TYR A 48 13.56 -6.31 2.08
CA TYR A 48 13.31 -4.87 2.26
C TYR A 48 12.97 -4.16 0.95
N ILE A 49 13.65 -4.53 -0.15
CA ILE A 49 13.40 -3.95 -1.47
C ILE A 49 12.02 -4.39 -1.98
N LEU A 50 11.68 -5.67 -1.79
CA LEU A 50 10.37 -6.20 -2.19
C LEU A 50 9.24 -5.55 -1.38
N LEU A 51 9.42 -5.40 -0.07
CA LEU A 51 8.46 -4.73 0.81
C LEU A 51 8.27 -3.25 0.43
N PHE A 52 9.36 -2.55 0.08
CA PHE A 52 9.28 -1.19 -0.44
C PHE A 52 8.53 -1.13 -1.78
N HIS A 53 8.82 -2.04 -2.71
CA HIS A 53 8.17 -2.10 -4.01
C HIS A 53 6.65 -2.35 -3.89
N ILE A 54 6.24 -3.28 -3.03
CA ILE A 54 4.82 -3.58 -2.78
C ILE A 54 4.12 -2.34 -2.20
N ASN A 55 4.71 -1.69 -1.20
CA ASN A 55 4.15 -0.46 -0.62
C ASN A 55 4.03 0.67 -1.65
N ALA A 56 5.07 0.88 -2.47
CA ALA A 56 5.07 1.90 -3.51
C ALA A 56 3.98 1.64 -4.56
N THR A 57 3.88 0.39 -5.04
CA THR A 57 2.86 -0.03 -6.00
C THR A 57 1.45 0.21 -5.45
N PHE A 58 1.23 -0.17 -4.18
CA PHE A 58 -0.05 0.03 -3.52
C PHE A 58 -0.41 1.52 -3.38
N CYS A 59 0.53 2.37 -2.99
CA CYS A 59 0.32 3.82 -2.88
C CYS A 59 -0.06 4.44 -4.22
N ILE A 60 0.64 4.05 -5.30
CA ILE A 60 0.36 4.54 -6.65
C ILE A 60 -1.05 4.09 -7.08
N ALA A 61 -1.38 2.81 -6.92
CA ALA A 61 -2.68 2.27 -7.30
C ALA A 61 -3.84 2.99 -6.59
N LEU A 62 -3.71 3.22 -5.28
CA LEU A 62 -4.73 3.93 -4.49
C LEU A 62 -4.88 5.40 -4.94
N THR A 63 -3.76 6.07 -5.24
CA THR A 63 -3.77 7.45 -5.75
C THR A 63 -4.47 7.53 -7.10
N VAL A 64 -4.15 6.62 -8.02
CA VAL A 64 -4.78 6.56 -9.35
C VAL A 64 -6.28 6.30 -9.23
N LEU A 65 -6.68 5.34 -8.39
CA LEU A 65 -8.09 5.01 -8.18
C LEU A 65 -8.89 6.20 -7.66
N THR A 66 -8.33 6.91 -6.66
CA THR A 66 -9.01 8.07 -6.06
C THR A 66 -9.03 9.28 -6.99
N ALA A 67 -7.95 9.56 -7.70
CA ALA A 67 -7.92 10.60 -8.73
C ALA A 67 -8.97 10.33 -9.81
N THR A 68 -9.01 9.11 -10.34
CA THR A 68 -9.98 8.71 -11.37
C THR A 68 -11.42 8.82 -10.86
N GLY A 69 -11.71 8.31 -9.66
CA GLY A 69 -13.03 8.42 -9.05
C GLY A 69 -13.46 9.88 -8.82
N SER A 70 -12.54 10.73 -8.38
CA SER A 70 -12.82 12.17 -8.20
C SER A 70 -13.13 12.88 -9.52
N MET A 71 -12.39 12.56 -10.58
CA MET A 71 -12.59 13.11 -11.92
C MET A 71 -13.96 12.72 -12.48
N LEU A 72 -14.34 11.44 -12.36
CA LEU A 72 -15.64 10.96 -12.82
C LEU A 72 -16.79 11.65 -12.06
N ASN A 73 -16.70 11.77 -10.73
CA ASN A 73 -17.69 12.48 -9.93
C ASN A 73 -17.82 13.95 -10.35
N ALA A 74 -16.70 14.64 -10.60
CA ALA A 74 -16.72 16.02 -11.06
C ALA A 74 -17.41 16.16 -12.44
N CYS A 75 -17.11 15.27 -13.39
CA CYS A 75 -17.76 15.26 -14.70
C CYS A 75 -19.27 14.98 -14.61
N LEU A 76 -19.68 14.04 -13.76
CA LEU A 76 -21.09 13.74 -13.51
C LEU A 76 -21.82 14.94 -12.91
N HIS A 77 -21.21 15.59 -11.91
CA HIS A 77 -21.80 16.77 -11.27
C HIS A 77 -21.91 17.94 -12.24
N HIS A 78 -20.90 18.16 -13.08
CA HIS A 78 -20.91 19.19 -14.12
C HIS A 78 -22.03 18.95 -15.14
N THR A 79 -22.14 17.71 -15.62
CA THR A 79 -23.18 17.32 -16.59
C THR A 79 -24.57 17.44 -15.96
N CYS A 80 -24.76 16.93 -14.75
CA CYS A 80 -26.03 17.02 -14.01
C CYS A 80 -26.44 18.48 -13.75
N GLY A 81 -25.49 19.34 -13.39
CA GLY A 81 -25.72 20.77 -13.21
C GLY A 81 -26.16 21.44 -14.52
N MET A 82 -25.53 21.11 -15.64
CA MET A 82 -25.98 21.60 -16.95
C MET A 82 -27.40 21.17 -17.31
N PHE A 83 -27.78 19.91 -17.01
CA PHE A 83 -29.13 19.42 -17.22
C PHE A 83 -30.18 20.02 -16.27
N SER A 84 -29.78 20.41 -15.06
CA SER A 84 -30.69 21.04 -14.09
C SER A 84 -30.99 22.52 -14.39
N ILE A 85 -30.16 23.18 -15.19
CA ILE A 85 -30.32 24.59 -15.56
C ILE A 85 -31.09 24.75 -16.88
N ALA A 86 -31.16 23.70 -17.70
CA ALA A 86 -31.97 23.62 -18.92
C ALA A 86 -33.43 23.25 -18.61
#